data_AF-A0A5J4E5I0-F1
#
_entry.id   AF-A0A5J4E5I0-F1
#
_cell.length_a   1.000
_cell.length_b   1.000
_cell.length_c   1.000
_cell.angle_alpha   90.00
_cell.angle_beta   90.00
_cell.angle_gamma   90.00
#
_symmetry.space_group_name_H-M   'P 1'
#
loop_
_entity.id
_entity.type
_entity.pdbx_description
1 polymer ?
#
loop_
_entity_poly.entity_id
_entity_poly.type
_entity_poly.pdbx_seq_one_letter_code
_entity_poly.pdbx_strand_id
1 'polypeptide(L)'
;MPRIYWVALLLTMVISSALTVIYVKHESRILFAELRDTQKLQDQEIIEWGRLQLQNSTLATHSNVESRARKTLKMRLPDQVQVVQLP
;
A
#
# COMPACT_ATOMS: atom_id res chain seq x y z
N MET A 1 38.83 49.56 12.20
CA MET A 1 37.41 49.73 11.82
C MET A 1 36.94 48.79 10.70
N PRO A 2 37.59 48.64 9.52
CA PRO A 2 37.04 47.81 8.43
C PRO A 2 36.93 46.31 8.76
N ARG A 3 37.83 45.77 9.59
CA ARG A 3 37.79 44.36 10.02
C ARG A 3 36.53 43.97 10.80
N ILE A 4 35.95 44.90 11.57
CA ILE A 4 34.76 44.59 12.39
C ILE A 4 33.53 44.38 11.51
N TYR A 5 33.41 45.14 10.41
CA TYR A 5 32.29 45.02 9.47
C TYR A 5 32.32 43.67 8.74
N TRP A 6 33.50 43.19 8.34
CA TRP A 6 33.65 41.87 7.73
C TRP A 6 33.28 40.74 8.69
N VAL A 7 33.68 40.85 9.96
CA VAL A 7 33.32 39.85 10.98
C VAL A 7 31.81 39.87 11.24
N ALA A 8 31.19 41.05 11.34
CA ALA A 8 29.75 41.18 11.51
C ALA A 8 28.97 40.59 10.33
N LEU A 9 29.40 40.87 9.09
CA LEU A 9 28.80 40.33 7.88
C LEU A 9 28.83 38.79 7.86
N LEU A 10 30.00 38.21 8.15
CA LEU A 10 30.17 36.75 8.21
C LEU A 10 29.28 36.13 9.29
N LEU A 11 29.19 36.77 10.46
CA LEU A 11 28.36 36.29 11.55
C LEU A 11 26.88 36.30 11.17
N THR A 12 26.39 37.37 10.55
CA THR A 12 25.01 37.43 10.04
C THR A 12 24.74 36.35 8.99
N MET A 13 25.70 36.12 8.09
CA MET A 13 25.55 35.12 7.02
C MET A 13 25.55 33.68 7.54
N VAL A 14 26.31 33.39 8.59
CA VAL A 14 26.29 32.07 9.26
C VAL A 14 24.98 31.87 10.01
N ILE A 15 24.49 32.89 10.73
CA ILE A 15 23.21 32.81 11.45
C ILE A 15 22.05 32.62 10.46
N SER A 16 22.03 33.38 9.36
CA SER A 16 20.97 33.24 8.36
C SER A 16 20.99 31.84 7.74
N SER A 17 22.18 31.33 7.38
CA SER A 17 22.33 29.95 6.88
C SER A 17 21.80 28.91 7.88
N ALA A 18 22.15 29.03 9.16
CA ALA A 18 21.68 28.11 10.19
C ALA A 18 20.15 28.13 10.32
N LEU A 19 19.55 29.33 10.33
CA LEU A 19 18.08 29.48 10.40
C LEU A 19 17.40 28.90 9.15
N THR A 20 17.92 29.15 7.95
CA THR A 20 17.39 28.60 6.71
C THR A 20 17.41 27.08 6.72
N VAL A 21 18.51 26.45 7.17
CA VAL A 21 18.60 24.99 7.27
C VAL A 21 17.57 24.42 8.25
N ILE A 22 17.38 25.06 9.40
CA ILE A 22 16.37 24.65 10.38
C ILE A 22 14.97 24.75 9.79
N TYR A 23 14.66 25.86 9.11
CA TYR A 23 13.38 26.10 8.47
C TYR A 23 13.06 25.03 7.41
N VAL A 24 13.98 24.82 6.46
CA VAL A 24 13.81 23.83 5.39
C VAL A 24 13.66 22.41 5.97
N LYS A 25 14.43 22.08 7.02
CA LYS A 25 14.31 20.77 7.69
C LYS A 25 12.96 20.60 8.39
N HIS A 26 12.42 21.66 8.98
CA HIS A 26 11.11 21.63 9.62
C HIS A 26 9.99 21.47 8.59
N GLU A 27 10.02 22.27 7.53
CA GLU A 27 9.07 22.20 6.43
C GLU A 27 9.09 20.83 5.74
N SER A 28 10.28 20.29 5.47
CA SER A 28 10.46 18.95 4.93
C SER A 28 9.84 17.87 5.82
N ARG A 29 9.95 18.00 7.15
CA ARG A 29 9.33 17.05 8.09
C ARG A 29 7.81 17.11 8.04
N ILE A 30 7.22 18.29 7.89
CA ILE A 30 5.77 18.47 7.80
C ILE A 30 5.25 17.87 6.49
N LEU A 31 5.85 18.26 5.35
CA LEU A 31 5.51 17.73 4.03
C LEU A 31 5.65 16.20 3.97
N PHE A 32 6.71 15.66 4.58
CA PHE A 32 6.90 14.22 4.66
C PHE A 32 5.84 13.55 5.53
N ALA A 33 5.42 14.15 6.64
CA ALA A 33 4.37 13.60 7.48
C ALA A 33 3.02 13.54 6.74
N GLU A 34 2.67 14.59 5.99
CA GLU A 34 1.46 14.63 5.16
C GLU A 34 1.47 13.55 4.07
N LEU A 35 2.58 13.44 3.33
CA LEU A 35 2.76 12.38 2.34
C LEU A 35 2.58 10.99 2.95
N ARG A 36 3.16 10.76 4.14
CA ARG A 36 3.10 9.48 4.84
C ARG A 36 1.69 9.12 5.29
N ASP A 37 0.86 10.11 5.62
CA ASP A 37 -0.52 9.88 6.00
C ASP A 37 -1.36 9.37 4.83
N THR A 38 -1.22 10.00 3.66
CA THR A 38 -1.90 9.55 2.43
C THR A 38 -1.40 8.16 2.00
N GLN A 39 -0.09 7.92 2.08
CA GLN A 39 0.50 6.62 1.78
C GLN A 39 -0.07 5.51 2.67
N LYS A 40 -0.28 5.80 3.97
CA LYS A 40 -0.80 4.83 4.92
C LYS A 40 -2.23 4.39 4.58
N LEU A 41 -3.07 5.30 4.09
CA LEU A 41 -4.42 4.97 3.63
C LEU A 41 -4.37 4.02 2.43
N GLN A 42 -3.51 4.32 1.45
CA GLN A 42 -3.32 3.45 0.30
C GLN A 42 -2.81 2.06 0.71
N ASP A 43 -1.84 1.98 1.62
CA ASP A 43 -1.31 0.71 2.11
C ASP A 43 -2.41 -0.15 2.77
N GLN A 44 -3.33 0.48 3.51
CA GLN A 44 -4.45 -0.23 4.13
C GLN A 44 -5.40 -0.84 3.09
N GLU A 45 -5.73 -0.09 2.03
CA GLU A 45 -6.56 -0.62 0.94
C GLU A 45 -5.88 -1.78 0.21
N ILE A 46 -4.56 -1.68 -0.04
CA ILE A 46 -3.79 -2.76 -0.68
C ILE A 46 -3.83 -4.04 0.17
N ILE A 47 -3.68 -3.91 1.48
CA ILE A 47 -3.76 -5.05 2.41
C ILE A 47 -5.15 -5.68 2.36
N GLU A 48 -6.21 -4.87 2.41
CA GLU A 48 -7.58 -5.36 2.37
C GLU A 48 -7.87 -6.08 1.04
N TRP A 49 -7.47 -5.48 -0.07
CA TRP A 49 -7.60 -6.09 -1.40
C TRP A 49 -6.85 -7.42 -1.49
N GLY A 50 -5.62 -7.49 -0.97
CA GLY A 50 -4.87 -8.73 -0.87
C GLY A 50 -5.60 -9.81 -0.06
N ARG A 51 -6.21 -9.43 1.07
CA ARG A 51 -7.03 -10.34 1.88
C ARG A 51 -8.25 -10.84 1.11
N LEU A 52 -8.96 -9.97 0.41
CA LEU A 52 -10.12 -10.34 -0.42
C LEU A 52 -9.72 -11.27 -1.56
N GLN A 53 -8.58 -11.01 -2.20
CA GLN A 53 -8.08 -11.86 -3.29
C GLN A 53 -7.75 -13.28 -2.80
N LEU A 54 -7.18 -13.42 -1.61
CA LEU A 54 -6.93 -14.73 -0.98
C LEU A 54 -8.24 -15.46 -0.63
N GLN A 55 -9.24 -14.73 -0.12
CA GLN A 55 -10.58 -15.29 0.14
C GLN A 55 -11.24 -15.78 -1.15
N ASN A 56 -11.24 -14.96 -2.20
CA ASN A 56 -11.79 -15.33 -3.51
C ASN A 56 -11.06 -16.52 -4.12
N SER A 57 -9.73 -16.56 -4.02
CA SER A 57 -8.96 -17.71 -4.50
C SER A 57 -9.37 -18.99 -3.77
N THR A 58 -9.60 -18.92 -2.45
CA THR A 58 -10.06 -20.07 -1.64
C THR A 58 -11.50 -20.50 -1.98
N LEU A 59 -12.39 -19.54 -2.28
CA LEU A 59 -13.77 -19.80 -2.69
C LEU A 59 -13.86 -20.33 -4.13
N ALA A 60 -12.96 -19.87 -5.00
CA ALA A 60 -12.84 -20.27 -6.40
C ALA A 60 -12.05 -21.57 -6.59
N THR A 61 -11.36 -22.07 -5.55
CA THR A 61 -10.74 -23.39 -5.58
C THR A 61 -11.80 -24.42 -5.96
N HIS A 62 -11.54 -25.18 -7.03
CA HIS A 62 -12.44 -26.20 -7.60
C HIS A 62 -13.06 -27.14 -6.55
N SER A 63 -12.35 -27.40 -5.43
CA SER A 63 -12.84 -28.21 -4.31
C SER A 63 -14.07 -27.65 -3.61
N ASN A 64 -14.24 -26.32 -3.54
CA ASN A 64 -15.41 -25.69 -2.93
C ASN A 64 -16.64 -25.80 -3.85
N VAL A 65 -16.45 -25.63 -5.17
CA VAL A 65 -17.50 -25.83 -6.17
C VAL A 65 -17.95 -27.29 -6.17
N GLU A 66 -17.02 -28.24 -6.16
CA GLU A 66 -17.33 -29.68 -6.13
C GLU A 66 -18.01 -30.11 -4.83
N SER A 67 -17.56 -29.58 -3.67
CA SER A 67 -18.19 -29.84 -2.37
C SER A 67 -19.62 -29.29 -2.30
N ARG A 68 -19.87 -28.07 -2.81
CA ARG A 68 -21.23 -27.50 -2.89
C ARG A 68 -22.11 -28.25 -3.89
N ALA A 69 -21.59 -28.64 -5.04
CA ALA A 69 -22.34 -29.46 -6.00
C ALA A 69 -22.75 -30.81 -5.41
N ARG A 70 -21.83 -31.47 -4.69
CA ARG A 70 -22.09 -32.78 -4.07
C ARG A 70 -23.01 -32.69 -2.85
N LYS A 71 -22.86 -31.67 -1.99
CA LYS A 71 -23.63 -31.54 -0.74
C LYS A 71 -24.97 -30.83 -0.92
N THR A 72 -25.01 -29.74 -1.68
CA THR A 72 -26.21 -28.90 -1.83
C THR A 72 -27.06 -29.33 -3.02
N LEU A 73 -26.43 -29.64 -4.17
CA LEU A 73 -27.16 -30.14 -5.35
C LEU A 73 -27.28 -31.67 -5.39
N LYS A 74 -26.75 -32.40 -4.40
CA LYS A 74 -26.70 -33.88 -4.37
C LYS A 74 -26.12 -34.52 -5.64
N MET A 75 -25.27 -33.79 -6.38
CA MET A 75 -24.63 -34.33 -7.57
C MET A 75 -23.66 -35.44 -7.17
N ARG A 76 -23.76 -36.60 -7.82
CA ARG A 76 -22.82 -37.72 -7.66
C ARG A 76 -21.96 -37.80 -8.92
N LEU A 77 -20.67 -38.12 -8.76
CA LEU A 77 -19.82 -38.45 -9.89
C LEU A 77 -20.38 -39.74 -10.52
N PRO A 78 -20.71 -39.76 -11.81
CA PRO A 78 -21.22 -40.97 -12.46
C PRO A 78 -20.12 -42.03 -12.52
N ASP A 79 -20.45 -43.28 -12.19
CA ASP A 79 -19.51 -44.43 -12.14
C ASP A 79 -18.96 -44.82 -13.52
N GLN A 80 -19.58 -44.34 -14.60
CA GLN A 80 -19.08 -44.47 -15.97
C GLN A 80 -19.26 -43.13 -16.68
N VAL A 81 -18.19 -42.66 -17.34
CA VAL A 81 -18.23 -41.48 -18.20
C VAL A 81 -19.15 -41.78 -19.37
N GLN A 82 -20.44 -41.48 -19.23
CA GLN A 82 -21.38 -41.52 -20.34
C GLN A 82 -21.16 -40.26 -21.18
N VAL A 83 -20.38 -40.42 -22.23
CA VAL A 83 -20.23 -39.43 -23.30
C VAL A 83 -21.55 -39.42 -24.07
N VAL A 84 -22.47 -38.53 -23.70
CA VAL A 84 -23.64 -38.24 -24.51
C VAL A 84 -23.18 -37.38 -25.67
N GLN A 85 -23.01 -38.00 -26.85
CA GLN A 85 -22.90 -37.25 -28.09
C GLN A 85 -24.28 -36.64 -28.38
N LEU A 86 -24.36 -35.33 -28.24
CA LEU A 86 -25.50 -34.55 -28.72
C LEU A 86 -25.52 -34.61 -30.27
N PRO A 87 -26.71 -34.71 -30.89
CA PRO A 87 -26.86 -34.80 -32.35
C PRO A 87 -26.40 -33.53 -33.07
#